data_AF-A0A9P6QQ78-F1
#
_entry.id   AF-A0A9P6QQ78-F1
#
_cell.length_a   1.000
_cell.length_b   1.000
_cell.length_c   1.000
_cell.angle_alpha   90.00
_cell.angle_beta   90.00
_cell.angle_gamma   90.00
#
_symmetry.space_group_name_H-M   'P 1'
#
loop_
_entity.id
_entity.type
_entity.pdbx_description
1 polymer ?
#
loop_
_entity_poly.entity_id
_entity_poly.type
_entity_poly.pdbx_seq_one_letter_code
_entity_poly.pdbx_strand_id
1 'polypeptide(L)'
;MQLAFGVLLVVLLTELINLIGKTHFTALAYDIFLKVVHKDRMTKQRALKKEVLTLKNELARTSSQDEFAKWAKLRRKMDSKIADLEKM
;
A
#
# COMPACT_ATOMS: atom_id res chain seq x y z
N MET A 1 2.71 45.12 19.24
CA MET A 1 2.30 44.42 18.00
C MET A 1 3.00 43.06 17.84
N GLN A 2 4.33 42.97 17.90
CA GLN A 2 5.05 41.69 17.74
C GLN A 2 4.66 40.60 18.75
N LEU A 3 4.48 40.97 20.03
CA LEU A 3 4.06 40.02 21.07
C LEU A 3 2.65 39.45 20.83
N ALA A 4 1.72 40.28 20.36
CA ALA A 4 0.35 39.84 20.05
C ALA A 4 0.33 38.86 18.88
N PHE A 5 1.14 39.10 17.84
CA PHE A 5 1.33 38.15 16.75
C PHE A 5 1.98 36.85 17.25
N GLY A 6 2.97 36.92 18.13
CA GLY A 6 3.59 35.73 18.72
C GLY A 6 2.59 34.86 19.48
N VAL A 7 1.77 35.47 20.34
CA VAL A 7 0.72 34.76 21.09
C VAL A 7 -0.32 34.18 20.15
N LEU A 8 -0.78 34.93 19.14
CA LEU A 8 -1.72 34.44 18.12
C LEU A 8 -1.16 33.20 17.40
N LEU A 9 0.11 33.24 17.02
CA LEU A 9 0.77 32.18 16.26
C LEU A 9 0.90 30.91 17.10
N VAL A 10 1.30 31.04 18.37
CA VAL A 10 1.36 29.90 19.30
C VAL A 10 -0.02 29.29 19.50
N VAL A 11 -1.04 30.11 19.76
CA VAL A 11 -2.42 29.64 19.96
C VAL A 11 -2.95 28.93 18.72
N LEU A 12 -2.75 29.50 17.53
CA LEU A 12 -3.11 28.88 16.26
C LEU A 12 -2.43 27.53 16.06
N LEU A 13 -1.14 27.41 16.39
CA LEU A 13 -0.42 26.14 16.28
C LEU A 13 -0.95 25.09 17.25
N THR A 14 -1.21 25.44 18.51
CA THR A 14 -1.81 24.50 19.47
C THR A 14 -3.22 24.09 19.07
N GLU A 15 -4.03 25.01 18.57
CA GLU A 15 -5.39 24.70 18.15
C GLU A 15 -5.40 23.85 16.88
N LEU A 16 -4.47 24.08 15.96
CA LEU A 16 -4.29 23.23 14.79
C LEU A 16 -3.91 21.79 15.18
N ILE A 17 -3.02 21.63 16.17
CA ILE A 17 -2.63 20.30 16.68
C ILE A 17 -3.83 19.62 17.36
N ASN A 18 -4.63 20.36 18.12
CA ASN A 18 -5.83 19.85 18.78
C ASN A 18 -6.93 19.49 17.78
N LEU A 19 -7.12 20.30 16.73
CA LEU A 19 -8.12 20.10 15.67
C LEU A 19 -7.81 18.85 14.83
N ILE A 20 -6.54 18.67 14.46
CA ILE A 20 -6.09 17.48 13.72
C ILE A 20 -6.12 16.25 14.64
N GLY A 21 -5.94 16.43 15.95
CA GLY A 21 -6.03 15.36 16.94
C GLY A 21 -4.75 14.51 17.02
N LYS A 22 -4.35 14.18 18.24
CA LYS A 22 -3.12 13.41 18.53
C LYS A 22 -3.05 12.08 17.75
N THR A 23 -4.20 11.47 17.50
CA THR A 23 -4.35 10.20 16.77
C THR A 23 -3.89 10.29 15.30
N HIS A 24 -4.10 11.44 14.65
CA HIS A 24 -3.66 11.62 13.26
C HIS A 24 -2.14 11.78 13.16
N PHE A 25 -1.51 12.48 14.11
CA PHE A 25 -0.06 12.60 14.17
C PHE A 25 0.62 11.27 14.49
N THR A 26 0.09 10.49 15.43
CA THR A 26 0.63 9.17 15.74
C THR A 26 0.44 8.20 14.59
N ALA A 27 -0.71 8.23 13.89
CA ALA A 27 -0.94 7.43 12.70
C ALA A 27 0.01 7.81 11.54
N LEU A 28 0.24 9.10 11.30
CA LEU A 28 1.20 9.57 10.30
C LEU A 28 2.63 9.15 10.65
N ALA A 29 3.04 9.33 11.90
CA ALA A 29 4.36 8.91 12.36
C ALA A 29 4.54 7.39 12.23
N TYR A 30 3.49 6.62 12.54
CA TYR A 30 3.50 5.18 12.40
C TYR A 30 3.53 4.73 10.94
N ASP A 31 2.79 5.36 10.03
CA ASP A 31 2.82 5.07 8.59
C ASP A 31 4.20 5.40 7.98
N ILE A 32 4.81 6.52 8.40
CA ILE A 32 6.19 6.87 8.01
C ILE A 32 7.17 5.83 8.57
N PHE A 33 7.04 5.45 9.83
CA PHE A 33 7.87 4.42 10.47
C PHE A 33 7.76 3.08 9.74
N LEU A 34 6.55 2.62 9.40
CA LEU A 34 6.33 1.41 8.63
C LEU A 34 6.95 1.49 7.23
N LYS A 35 6.86 2.65 6.55
CA LYS A 35 7.49 2.84 5.24
C LYS A 35 9.02 2.79 5.28
N VAL A 36 9.63 3.27 6.37
CA VAL A 36 11.08 3.28 6.55
C VAL A 36 11.59 1.91 6.99
N VAL A 37 10.95 1.30 7.98
CA VAL A 37 11.42 0.04 8.60
C VAL A 37 10.98 -1.20 7.81
N HIS A 38 9.78 -1.20 7.22
CA HIS A 38 9.23 -2.35 6.50
C HIS A 38 9.24 -2.18 4.97
N LYS A 39 10.14 -1.34 4.45
CA LYS A 39 10.27 -1.04 3.02
C LYS A 39 10.39 -2.30 2.17
N ASP A 40 11.12 -3.31 2.63
CA ASP A 40 11.32 -4.57 1.89
C ASP A 40 10.06 -5.42 1.82
N ARG A 41 9.25 -5.45 2.88
CA ARG A 41 7.97 -6.19 2.87
C ARG A 41 6.95 -5.50 1.98
N MET A 42 6.88 -4.16 2.06
CA MET A 42 5.98 -3.35 1.22
C MET A 42 6.33 -3.42 -0.26
N THR A 43 7.62 -3.39 -0.61
CA THR A 43 8.08 -3.53 -2.00
C THR A 43 7.80 -4.93 -2.54
N LYS A 44 8.07 -5.99 -1.76
CA LYS A 44 7.72 -7.37 -2.12
C LYS A 44 6.21 -7.57 -2.33
N GLN A 45 5.38 -7.05 -1.42
CA GLN A 45 3.92 -7.13 -1.56
C GLN A 45 3.43 -6.39 -2.81
N ARG A 46 3.96 -5.20 -3.10
CA ARG A 46 3.64 -4.46 -4.33
C ARG A 46 4.07 -5.20 -5.59
N ALA A 47 5.27 -5.81 -5.58
CA ALA A 47 5.76 -6.61 -6.69
C ALA A 47 4.88 -7.83 -6.94
N LEU A 48 4.49 -8.57 -5.89
CA LEU A 48 3.57 -9.71 -5.99
C LEU A 48 2.19 -9.30 -6.50
N LYS A 49 1.62 -8.19 -6.00
CA LYS A 49 0.34 -7.63 -6.51
C LYS A 49 0.42 -7.35 -8.00
N LYS A 50 1.52 -6.74 -8.46
CA LYS A 50 1.75 -6.45 -9.87
C LYS A 50 1.85 -7.74 -10.69
N GLU A 51 2.61 -8.73 -10.21
CA GLU A 51 2.77 -10.02 -10.90
C GLU A 51 1.42 -10.75 -11.05
N VAL A 52 0.61 -10.82 -9.99
CA VAL A 52 -0.74 -11.41 -10.03
C VAL A 52 -1.63 -10.71 -11.05
N LEU A 53 -1.63 -9.37 -11.09
CA LEU A 53 -2.41 -8.60 -12.07
C LEU A 53 -1.94 -8.88 -13.51
N THR A 54 -0.62 -8.99 -13.73
CA THR A 54 -0.10 -9.33 -15.07
C THR A 54 -0.53 -10.73 -15.49
N LEU A 55 -0.44 -11.73 -14.60
CA LEU A 55 -0.86 -13.10 -14.88
C LEU A 55 -2.36 -13.20 -15.13
N LYS A 56 -3.18 -12.43 -14.40
CA LYS A 56 -4.64 -12.35 -14.64
C LYS A 56 -4.95 -11.81 -16.03
N ASN A 57 -4.24 -10.76 -16.46
CA ASN A 57 -4.41 -10.18 -17.79
C ASN A 57 -3.97 -11.16 -18.89
N GLU A 58 -2.87 -11.87 -18.68
CA GLU A 58 -2.38 -12.88 -19.63
C GLU A 58 -3.32 -14.08 -19.71
N LEU A 59 -3.91 -14.50 -18.58
CA LEU A 59 -4.90 -15.58 -18.52
C LEU A 59 -6.19 -15.19 -19.24
N ALA A 60 -6.64 -13.94 -19.10
CA ALA A 60 -7.80 -13.43 -19.82
C ALA A 60 -7.60 -13.34 -21.34
N ARG A 61 -6.34 -13.23 -21.79
CA ARG A 61 -5.96 -13.21 -23.21
C ARG A 61 -5.73 -14.61 -23.80
N THR A 62 -5.64 -15.64 -22.96
CA THR A 62 -5.38 -17.02 -23.39
C THR A 62 -6.69 -17.79 -23.50
N SER A 63 -6.96 -18.41 -24.65
CA SER A 63 -8.15 -19.24 -24.84
C SER A 63 -8.06 -20.48 -23.95
N SER A 64 -9.08 -20.74 -23.13
CA SER A 64 -9.12 -21.92 -22.26
C SER A 64 -9.40 -23.21 -23.04
N GLN A 65 -9.92 -23.13 -24.26
CA GLN A 65 -10.24 -24.28 -25.09
C GLN A 65 -9.08 -24.61 -26.04
N ASP A 66 -8.66 -23.63 -26.85
CA ASP A 66 -7.64 -23.86 -27.88
C ASP A 66 -6.23 -23.93 -27.30
N GLU A 67 -5.96 -23.12 -26.27
CA GLU A 67 -4.66 -23.05 -25.59
C GLU A 67 -4.71 -23.67 -24.18
N PHE A 68 -5.53 -24.71 -23.95
CA PHE A 68 -5.79 -25.27 -22.62
C PHE A 68 -4.51 -25.59 -21.81
N ALA A 69 -3.48 -26.16 -22.44
CA ALA A 69 -2.22 -26.48 -21.75
C ALA A 69 -1.52 -25.22 -21.20
N LYS A 70 -1.50 -24.15 -22.00
CA LYS A 70 -0.93 -22.86 -21.62
C LYS A 70 -1.81 -22.17 -20.58
N TRP A 71 -3.13 -22.19 -20.78
CA TRP A 71 -4.10 -21.66 -19.83
C TRP A 71 -3.98 -22.32 -18.46
N ALA A 72 -3.92 -23.66 -18.41
CA ALA A 72 -3.82 -24.42 -17.16
C ALA A 72 -2.50 -24.13 -16.41
N LYS A 73 -1.39 -24.00 -17.14
CA LYS A 73 -0.10 -23.63 -16.55
C LYS A 73 -0.14 -22.21 -15.96
N LEU A 74 -0.72 -21.27 -16.71
CA LEU A 74 -0.82 -19.87 -16.31
C LEU A 74 -1.77 -19.69 -15.11
N ARG A 75 -2.88 -20.43 -15.10
CA ARG A 75 -3.83 -20.49 -13.99
C ARG A 75 -3.14 -20.96 -12.70
N ARG A 76 -2.44 -22.09 -12.73
CA ARG A 76 -1.70 -22.62 -11.56
C ARG A 76 -0.64 -21.64 -11.06
N LYS A 77 0.08 -20.97 -11.98
CA LYS A 77 1.07 -19.96 -11.63
C LYS A 77 0.41 -18.76 -10.94
N MET A 78 -0.72 -18.28 -11.46
CA MET A 78 -1.50 -17.20 -10.84
C MET A 78 -1.98 -17.60 -9.44
N ASP A 79 -2.57 -18.79 -9.30
CA ASP A 79 -3.09 -19.28 -8.01
C ASP A 79 -1.97 -19.41 -6.95
N SER A 80 -0.78 -19.90 -7.34
CA SER A 80 0.39 -19.94 -6.46
C SER A 80 0.81 -18.54 -5.99
N LYS A 81 0.80 -17.55 -6.88
CA LYS A 81 1.21 -16.17 -6.55
C LYS A 81 0.17 -15.45 -5.69
N ILE A 82 -1.11 -15.80 -5.82
CA ILE A 82 -2.17 -15.33 -4.91
C ILE A 82 -1.96 -15.92 -3.52
N ALA A 83 -1.66 -17.22 -3.41
CA ALA A 83 -1.37 -17.83 -2.12
C ALA A 83 -0.13 -17.23 -1.43
N ASP A 84 0.91 -16.88 -2.19
CA ASP A 84 2.09 -16.18 -1.65
C ASP A 84 1.73 -14.79 -1.12
N LEU A 85 0.79 -14.11 -1.77
CA LEU A 85 0.32 -12.78 -1.39
C LEU A 85 -0.58 -12.81 -0.14
N GLU A 86 -1.39 -13.85 0.04
CA GLU A 86 -2.22 -14.06 1.23
C GLU A 86 -1.41 -14.43 2.48
N LYS A 87 -0.24 -15.07 2.29
CA LYS A 87 0.68 -15.43 3.38
C LYS A 87 1.56 -14.28 3.88
N MET A 88 1.64 -13.17 3.14
CA MET A 88 2.52 -12.02 3.46
C MET A 88 1.92 -11.05 4.46
#